data_AF-A0A9D6HXQ1-F1
#
_entry.id   AF-A0A9D6HXQ1-F1
#
_cell.length_a   1.000
_cell.length_b   1.000
_cell.length_c   1.000
_cell.angle_alpha   90.00
_cell.angle_beta   90.00
_cell.angle_gamma   90.00
#
_symmetry.space_group_name_H-M   'P 1'
#
loop_
_entity.id
_entity.type
_entity.pdbx_description
1 polymer ?
#
loop_
_entity_poly.entity_id
_entity_poly.type
_entity_poly.pdbx_seq_one_letter_code
_entity_poly.pdbx_strand_id
1 'polypeptide(L)' 'TITITVGTQLTWTNNDTRSHQPAADPHPLNNSIEGFDSSTVLLPGDSLSFTFENPGTYSYHDHLNPLNKRYQGTVVVE' A
#
# COMPACT_ATOMS: atom_id res chain seq x y z
N THR A 1 8.44 -4.87 -6.37
CA THR A 1 8.09 -5.93 -5.42
C THR A 1 9.06 -5.92 -4.28
N ILE A 2 8.57 -6.15 -3.06
CA ILE A 2 9.39 -6.38 -1.87
C ILE A 2 8.97 -7.70 -1.23
N THR A 3 9.90 -8.39 -0.57
CA THR A 3 9.64 -9.62 0.17
C THR A 3 9.93 -9.37 1.65
N ILE A 4 9.01 -9.78 2.53
CA ILE A 4 9.07 -9.61 3.98
C ILE A 4 8.65 -10.90 4.68
N THR A 5 9.00 -11.07 5.95
CA THR A 5 8.52 -12.20 6.75
C THR A 5 7.15 -11.90 7.37
N VAL A 6 6.35 -12.92 7.65
CA VAL A 6 5.11 -12.80 8.43
C VAL A 6 5.36 -12.00 9.73
N GLY A 7 4.41 -11.13 10.08
CA GLY A 7 4.46 -10.23 11.24
C GLY A 7 5.27 -8.95 11.01
N THR A 8 5.82 -8.74 9.82
CA THR A 8 6.53 -7.49 9.48
C THR A 8 5.54 -6.33 9.33
N GLN A 9 5.83 -5.22 10.01
CA GLN A 9 5.17 -3.94 9.77
C GLN A 9 5.84 -3.21 8.61
N LEU A 10 5.07 -2.91 7.57
CA LEU A 10 5.50 -2.06 6.47
C LEU A 10 4.97 -0.63 6.68
N THR A 11 5.80 0.37 6.40
CA THR A 11 5.43 1.78 6.42
C THR A 11 5.56 2.37 5.02
N TRP A 12 4.48 2.99 4.53
CA TRP A 12 4.49 3.86 3.37
C TRP A 12 4.70 5.28 3.87
N THR A 13 5.77 5.93 3.41
CA THR A 13 6.05 7.34 3.70
C THR A 13 5.97 8.15 2.42
N ASN A 14 5.20 9.23 2.43
CA ASN A 14 5.12 10.14 1.30
C ASN A 14 6.30 11.12 1.31
N ASN A 15 7.36 10.78 0.58
CA ASN A 15 8.52 11.64 0.35
C ASN A 15 8.41 12.47 -0.95
N ASP A 16 7.23 12.51 -1.58
CA ASP A 16 6.95 13.37 -2.73
C ASP A 16 6.42 14.75 -2.25
N THR A 17 6.21 15.66 -3.20
CA THR A 17 5.60 16.97 -3.01
C THR A 17 4.09 16.98 -3.24
N ARG A 18 3.52 15.86 -3.70
CA ARG A 18 2.09 15.66 -3.97
C ARG A 18 1.50 14.68 -2.97
N SER A 19 0.19 14.76 -2.76
CA SER A 19 -0.53 13.75 -1.96
C SER A 19 -0.60 12.41 -2.68
N HIS A 20 -0.57 11.34 -1.89
CA HIS A 20 -0.70 9.95 -2.34
C HIS A 20 -1.65 9.18 -1.44
N GLN A 21 -2.37 8.20 -1.96
CA GLN A 21 -3.30 7.38 -1.19
C GLN A 21 -3.03 5.90 -1.49
N PRO A 22 -2.17 5.24 -0.71
CA PRO A 22 -1.98 3.80 -0.81
C PRO A 22 -3.33 3.07 -0.62
N ALA A 23 -3.69 2.23 -1.58
CA ALA A 23 -4.92 1.44 -1.54
C ALA A 23 -4.65 0.02 -2.01
N ALA A 24 -5.30 -0.95 -1.36
CA ALA A 24 -5.26 -2.34 -1.80
C ALA A 24 -5.80 -2.47 -3.24
N ASP A 25 -5.36 -3.47 -3.99
CA ASP A 25 -5.99 -3.77 -5.28
C ASP A 25 -7.35 -4.48 -5.10
N PRO A 26 -8.18 -4.61 -6.16
CA PRO A 26 -8.12 -3.84 -7.41
C PRO A 26 -8.82 -2.48 -7.26
N HIS A 27 -8.39 -1.48 -8.03
CA HIS A 27 -9.16 -0.24 -8.21
C HIS A 27 -10.48 -0.52 -8.97
N PRO A 28 -11.65 0.01 -8.58
CA PRO A 28 -11.88 0.93 -7.45
C PRO A 28 -12.34 0.23 -6.15
N LEU A 29 -12.34 -1.10 -6.09
CA LEU A 29 -12.88 -1.86 -4.95
C LEU A 29 -12.01 -1.74 -3.70
N ASN A 30 -10.69 -1.68 -3.89
CA ASN A 30 -9.70 -1.45 -2.84
C ASN A 30 -9.80 -2.40 -1.63
N ASN A 31 -10.00 -3.70 -1.87
CA ASN A 31 -10.42 -4.64 -0.82
C ASN A 31 -9.66 -5.98 -0.78
N SER A 32 -8.56 -6.15 -1.53
CA SER A 32 -7.79 -7.40 -1.52
C SER A 32 -6.93 -7.62 -0.28
N ILE A 33 -6.67 -6.57 0.51
CA ILE A 33 -5.89 -6.64 1.75
C ILE A 33 -6.83 -6.32 2.91
N GLU A 34 -7.27 -7.35 3.63
CA GLU A 34 -8.17 -7.19 4.78
C GLU A 34 -7.51 -6.32 5.86
N GLY A 35 -8.26 -5.33 6.36
CA GLY A 35 -7.79 -4.42 7.41
C GLY A 35 -6.84 -3.32 6.96
N PHE A 36 -6.36 -3.33 5.71
CA PHE A 36 -5.53 -2.24 5.19
C PHE A 36 -6.39 -1.00 4.94
N ASP A 37 -6.03 0.14 5.56
CA ASP A 37 -6.76 1.39 5.40
C ASP A 37 -6.48 2.04 4.03
N SER A 38 -7.31 1.67 3.06
CA SER A 38 -7.26 2.23 1.70
C SER A 38 -7.89 3.63 1.59
N SER A 39 -8.34 4.24 2.69
CA SER A 39 -8.99 5.55 2.70
C SER A 39 -8.07 6.71 3.09
N THR A 40 -6.92 6.39 3.71
CA THR A 40 -5.96 7.40 4.20
C THR A 40 -5.18 8.04 3.06
N VAL A 41 -5.34 9.36 2.91
CA VAL A 41 -4.51 10.20 2.03
C VAL A 41 -3.29 10.67 2.81
N LEU A 42 -2.10 10.40 2.28
CA LEU A 42 -0.81 10.88 2.79
C LEU A 42 -0.45 12.21 2.15
N LEU A 43 -0.36 13.28 2.94
CA LEU A 43 0.27 14.53 2.51
C LEU A 43 1.81 14.38 2.51
N PRO A 44 2.56 15.31 1.89
CA PRO A 44 4.03 15.29 1.96
C PRO A 44 4.53 15.20 3.41
N GLY A 45 5.32 14.18 3.70
CA GLY A 45 5.85 13.85 5.03
C GLY A 45 5.01 12.88 5.85
N ASP A 46 3.75 12.63 5.49
CA ASP A 46 2.89 11.69 6.21
C ASP A 46 3.31 10.24 5.97
N SER A 47 2.87 9.35 6.87
CA SER A 47 3.07 7.91 6.73
C SER A 47 1.87 7.10 7.16
N LEU A 48 1.70 5.93 6.53
CA LEU A 48 0.73 4.88 6.89
C LEU A 48 1.50 3.59 7.14
N SER A 49 1.16 2.86 8.21
CA SER A 49 1.79 1.57 8.52
C SER A 49 0.76 0.46 8.59
N PHE A 50 1.17 -0.75 8.19
CA PHE A 50 0.34 -1.95 8.23
C PHE A 50 1.20 -3.18 8.51
N THR A 51 0.71 -4.09 9.35
CA THR A 51 1.41 -5.35 9.67
C THR A 51 0.78 -6.50 8.88
N PHE A 52 1.62 -7.26 8.18
CA PHE A 52 1.17 -8.41 7.41
C PHE A 52 1.25 -9.70 8.24
N GLU A 53 0.12 -10.14 8.77
CA GLU A 53 0.02 -11.29 9.68
C GLU A 53 -0.12 -12.65 8.98
N ASN A 54 -0.37 -12.65 7.67
CA ASN A 54 -0.58 -13.88 6.90
C ASN A 54 0.38 -13.93 5.70
N PRO A 55 0.88 -15.12 5.33
CA PRO A 55 1.67 -15.28 4.12
C PRO A 55 0.79 -15.04 2.88
N GLY A 56 1.40 -14.52 1.83
CA GLY A 56 0.66 -14.20 0.61
C GLY A 56 1.36 -13.20 -0.30
N THR A 57 0.72 -12.90 -1.43
CA THR A 57 1.15 -11.83 -2.34
C THR A 57 0.06 -10.78 -2.38
N TYR A 58 0.41 -9.57 -1.94
CA TYR A 58 -0.50 -8.44 -1.80
C TYR A 58 -0.09 -7.33 -2.76
N SER A 59 -1.01 -6.88 -3.61
CA SER A 59 -0.76 -5.77 -4.53
C SER A 59 -1.55 -4.54 -4.12
N TYR A 60 -0.97 -3.37 -4.40
CA TYR A 60 -1.54 -2.08 -4.06
C TYR A 60 -1.23 -1.04 -5.15
N HIS A 61 -2.01 0.03 -5.16
CA HIS A 61 -1.84 1.18 -6.04
C HIS A 61 -2.00 2.48 -5.26
N ASP A 62 -1.64 3.61 -5.87
CA ASP A 62 -2.07 4.93 -5.42
C ASP A 62 -3.45 5.25 -6.00
N HIS A 63 -4.46 5.35 -5.14
CA HIS A 63 -5.84 5.63 -5.52
C HIS A 63 -6.00 6.97 -6.26
N LEU A 64 -5.13 7.94 -6.00
CA LEU A 64 -5.15 9.24 -6.69
C LEU A 64 -4.53 9.17 -8.10
N ASN A 65 -3.73 8.14 -8.39
CA ASN A 65 -3.06 7.95 -9.69
C ASN A 65 -3.07 6.46 -10.10
N PRO A 66 -4.24 5.80 -10.21
CA PRO A 66 -4.35 4.34 -10.20
C PRO A 66 -3.74 3.66 -11.43
N LEU A 67 -3.58 4.37 -12.54
CA LEU A 67 -2.95 3.84 -13.76
C LEU A 67 -1.44 4.10 -13.86
N ASN A 68 -0.88 4.91 -12.95
CA ASN A 68 0.53 5.24 -12.98
C ASN A 68 1.35 4.09 -12.38
N LYS A 69 2.08 3.37 -13.24
CA LYS A 69 2.90 2.21 -12.87
C LYS A 69 4.00 2.50 -11.85
N ARG A 70 4.41 3.77 -11.70
CA ARG A 70 5.37 4.17 -10.65
C ARG A 70 4.80 4.05 -9.23
N TYR A 71 3.47 4.15 -9.09
CA TYR A 71 2.78 4.13 -7.80
C TYR A 71 1.99 2.84 -7.60
N GLN A 72 2.41 1.76 -8.25
CA GLN A 72 1.90 0.41 -8.02
C GLN A 72 2.99 -0.45 -7.39
N GLY A 73 2.61 -1.36 -6.50
CA GLY A 73 3.55 -2.21 -5.80
C GLY A 73 2.98 -3.57 -5.45
N THR A 74 3.88 -4.47 -5.08
CA THR A 74 3.56 -5.83 -4.63
C THR A 74 4.44 -6.17 -3.43
N VAL A 75 3.81 -6.70 -2.40
CA VAL A 75 4.44 -7.21 -1.17
C VAL A 75 4.25 -8.72 -1.16
N VAL A 76 5.35 -9.47 -1.10
CA VAL A 76 5.34 -10.92 -0.91
C VAL A 76 5.68 -11.18 0.56
N VAL A 77 4.83 -11.93 1.25
CA VAL A 77 4.96 -12.26 2.67
C VAL A 77 5.22 -13.76 2.77
N GLU A 78 6.37 -14.11 3.33
CA GLU A 78 6.87 -15.49 3.49
C GLU A 78 6.99 -15.90 4.97
#